data_AF-A0A962M455-F1
#
_entry.id   AF-A0A962M455-F1
#
_cell.length_a   1.000
_cell.length_b   1.000
_cell.length_c   1.000
_cell.angle_alpha   90.00
_cell.angle_beta   90.00
_cell.angle_gamma   90.00
#
_symmetry.space_group_name_H-M   'P 1'
#
loop_
_entity.id
_entity.type
_entity.pdbx_description
1 polymer ?
#
loop_
_entity_poly.entity_id
_entity_poly.type
_entity_poly.pdbx_seq_one_letter_code
_entity_poly.pdbx_strand_id
1 'polypeptide(L)'
;MKDLLLKATRQKYRFGPNDALTVEDLWDIPLTSQVKLSLDKIAVGLNEQMGNKQPISFVNPASLSKDAQTIEDKFNIVKGVIDIRVQEQKAAQDRQVKAQERQRLLAILDEKNNEKMRAMSADEIAAKLAELDAETL
;
A
#
# COMPACT_ATOMS: atom_id res chain seq x y z
N MET A 1 -6.07 -10.37 -11.45
CA MET A 1 -6.85 -9.75 -10.35
C MET A 1 -8.19 -9.17 -10.81
N LYS A 2 -8.22 -8.29 -11.82
CA LYS A 2 -9.47 -7.68 -12.32
C LYS A 2 -10.55 -8.73 -12.65
N ASP A 3 -10.18 -9.79 -13.36
CA ASP A 3 -11.13 -10.84 -13.75
C ASP A 3 -11.64 -11.65 -12.54
N LEU A 4 -10.79 -11.85 -11.53
CA LEU A 4 -11.18 -12.52 -10.28
C LEU A 4 -12.16 -11.68 -9.46
N LEU A 5 -11.98 -10.36 -9.39
CA LEU A 5 -12.93 -9.48 -8.71
C LEU A 5 -14.26 -9.41 -9.47
N LEU A 6 -14.24 -9.35 -10.80
CA LEU A 6 -15.46 -9.42 -11.61
C LEU A 6 -16.19 -10.76 -11.40
N LYS A 7 -15.45 -11.86 -11.33
CA LYS A 7 -16.01 -13.18 -11.02
C LYS A 7 -16.61 -13.20 -9.62
N ALA A 8 -15.89 -12.72 -8.62
CA ALA A 8 -16.31 -12.71 -7.22
C ALA A 8 -17.55 -11.86 -6.98
N THR A 9 -17.67 -10.72 -7.64
CA THR A 9 -18.86 -9.86 -7.56
C THR A 9 -20.07 -10.52 -8.24
N ARG A 10 -19.90 -11.15 -9.42
CA ARG A 10 -20.98 -11.90 -10.08
C ARG A 10 -21.41 -13.14 -9.30
N GLN A 11 -20.47 -13.88 -8.74
CA GLN A 11 -20.72 -15.12 -7.99
C GLN A 11 -20.99 -14.87 -6.50
N LYS A 12 -20.96 -13.61 -6.06
CA LYS A 12 -21.21 -13.18 -4.67
C LYS A 12 -20.33 -13.91 -3.66
N TYR A 13 -19.03 -13.96 -3.91
CA TYR A 13 -18.10 -14.56 -2.96
C TYR A 13 -18.18 -13.87 -1.60
N ARG A 14 -17.97 -14.70 -0.59
CA ARG A 14 -18.00 -14.33 0.82
C ARG A 14 -16.74 -14.82 1.51
N PHE A 15 -16.33 -14.10 2.56
CA PHE A 15 -15.06 -14.29 3.23
C PHE A 15 -15.23 -14.25 4.75
N GLY A 16 -14.19 -14.72 5.43
CA GLY A 16 -14.08 -14.67 6.88
C GLY A 16 -15.04 -15.62 7.62
N PRO A 17 -15.17 -15.47 8.94
CA PRO A 17 -16.02 -16.31 9.75
C PRO A 17 -17.48 -16.24 9.28
N ASN A 18 -18.11 -17.40 9.12
CA ASN A 18 -19.51 -17.54 8.70
C ASN A 18 -19.84 -16.84 7.36
N ASP A 19 -18.86 -16.66 6.47
CA ASP A 19 -19.07 -16.00 5.17
C ASP A 19 -19.73 -14.60 5.30
N ALA A 20 -19.40 -13.89 6.39
CA ALA A 20 -20.03 -12.61 6.72
C ALA A 20 -19.48 -11.42 5.91
N LEU A 21 -18.33 -11.57 5.26
CA LEU A 21 -17.62 -10.47 4.61
C LEU A 21 -17.76 -10.52 3.10
N THR A 22 -17.87 -9.34 2.49
CA THR A 22 -17.89 -9.11 1.05
C THR A 22 -16.48 -8.86 0.51
N VAL A 23 -16.36 -8.62 -0.80
CA VAL A 23 -15.07 -8.27 -1.43
C VAL A 23 -14.64 -6.87 -0.99
N GLU A 24 -15.62 -5.98 -0.83
CA GLU A 24 -15.45 -4.60 -0.40
C GLU A 24 -14.92 -4.53 1.04
N ASP A 25 -15.47 -5.33 1.95
CA ASP A 25 -15.04 -5.36 3.35
C ASP A 25 -13.55 -5.74 3.51
N LEU A 26 -12.97 -6.50 2.57
CA LEU A 26 -11.54 -6.85 2.60
C LEU A 26 -10.63 -5.61 2.59
N TRP A 27 -11.09 -4.51 2.01
CA TRP A 27 -10.33 -3.25 1.95
C TRP A 27 -10.32 -2.49 3.27
N ASP A 28 -11.17 -2.85 4.22
CA ASP A 28 -11.26 -2.19 5.54
C ASP A 28 -10.65 -3.06 6.66
N ILE A 29 -10.39 -4.34 6.40
CA ILE A 29 -9.78 -5.26 7.36
C ILE A 29 -8.27 -5.02 7.48
N PRO A 30 -7.70 -5.00 8.70
CA PRO A 30 -6.27 -4.81 8.89
C PRO A 30 -5.45 -5.96 8.27
N LEU A 31 -4.26 -5.65 7.76
CA LEU A 31 -3.32 -6.64 7.21
C LEU A 31 -2.99 -7.74 8.23
N THR A 32 -2.62 -7.33 9.45
CA THR A 32 -2.29 -8.21 10.56
C THR A 32 -2.99 -7.76 11.84
N SER A 33 -3.39 -8.70 12.69
CA SER A 33 -3.95 -8.41 14.02
C SER A 33 -3.79 -9.60 14.94
N GLN A 34 -3.36 -9.37 16.18
CA GLN A 34 -3.22 -10.43 17.18
C GLN A 34 -4.60 -10.87 17.71
N VAL A 35 -5.46 -9.90 18.04
CA VAL A 35 -6.73 -10.15 18.73
C VAL A 35 -7.93 -10.19 17.78
N LYS A 36 -7.93 -9.36 16.73
CA LYS A 36 -9.07 -9.23 15.81
C LYS A 36 -8.84 -10.04 14.54
N LEU A 37 -9.87 -10.08 13.69
CA LEU A 37 -9.76 -10.60 12.33
C LEU A 37 -8.76 -9.77 11.52
N SER A 38 -7.97 -10.43 10.68
CA SER A 38 -7.03 -9.79 9.75
C SER A 38 -7.05 -10.49 8.40
N LEU A 39 -6.58 -9.78 7.37
CA LEU A 39 -6.46 -10.36 6.03
C LEU A 39 -5.53 -11.58 6.03
N ASP A 40 -4.45 -11.53 6.81
CA ASP A 40 -3.54 -12.66 7.00
C ASP A 40 -4.26 -13.91 7.57
N LYS A 41 -5.06 -13.74 8.63
CA LYS A 41 -5.85 -14.86 9.21
C LYS A 41 -6.84 -15.45 8.20
N ILE A 42 -7.47 -14.62 7.37
CA ILE A 42 -8.37 -15.09 6.31
C ILE A 42 -7.59 -15.86 5.24
N ALA A 43 -6.42 -15.37 4.82
CA ALA A 43 -5.57 -16.02 3.84
C ALA A 43 -5.07 -17.39 4.34
N VAL A 44 -4.62 -17.46 5.60
CA VAL A 44 -4.19 -18.73 6.23
C VAL A 44 -5.33 -19.74 6.25
N GLY A 45 -6.53 -19.35 6.70
CA GLY A 45 -7.69 -20.24 6.74
C GLY A 45 -8.13 -20.73 5.35
N LEU A 46 -8.01 -19.90 4.31
CA LEU A 46 -8.26 -20.32 2.93
C LEU A 46 -7.18 -21.27 2.41
N ASN A 47 -5.91 -21.05 2.77
CA ASN A 47 -4.80 -21.92 2.41
C ASN A 47 -4.94 -23.33 3.01
N GLU A 48 -5.34 -23.41 4.28
CA GLU A 48 -5.64 -24.69 4.94
C GLU A 48 -6.78 -25.44 4.24
N GLN A 49 -7.84 -24.72 3.83
CA GLN A 49 -8.96 -25.31 3.08
C GLN A 49 -8.54 -25.81 1.70
N MET A 50 -7.59 -25.16 1.02
CA MET A 50 -7.05 -25.64 -0.25
C MET A 50 -6.32 -26.97 -0.08
N GLY A 51 -5.51 -27.12 0.98
CA GLY A 51 -4.79 -28.37 1.26
C GLY A 51 -5.73 -29.56 1.48
N ASN A 52 -6.86 -29.34 2.13
CA ASN A 52 -7.85 -30.38 2.41
C ASN A 52 -8.71 -30.80 1.20
N LYS A 53 -8.71 -30.03 0.11
CA LYS A 53 -9.57 -30.26 -1.08
C LYS A 53 -8.81 -30.67 -2.34
N GLN A 54 -7.50 -30.95 -2.24
CA GLN A 54 -6.74 -31.50 -3.37
C GLN A 54 -7.26 -32.92 -3.72
N PRO A 55 -7.48 -33.24 -5.01
CA PRO A 55 -7.97 -34.55 -5.40
C PRO A 55 -6.93 -35.64 -5.12
N ILE A 56 -7.30 -36.67 -4.34
CA ILE A 56 -6.43 -37.81 -3.97
C ILE A 56 -6.38 -38.90 -5.07
N SER A 57 -6.76 -38.58 -6.31
CA SER A 57 -6.77 -39.55 -7.41
C SER A 57 -5.45 -39.53 -8.18
N PHE A 58 -4.58 -40.50 -7.88
CA PHE A 58 -3.31 -40.71 -8.60
C PHE A 58 -3.47 -41.43 -9.95
N VAL A 59 -4.68 -41.92 -10.26
CA VAL A 59 -4.97 -42.74 -11.46
C VAL A 59 -5.71 -41.95 -12.53
N ASN A 60 -6.59 -41.03 -12.12
CA ASN A 60 -7.27 -40.09 -13.01
C ASN A 60 -7.15 -38.69 -12.38
N PRO A 61 -6.34 -37.77 -12.93
CA PRO A 61 -6.30 -36.40 -12.44
C PRO A 61 -7.66 -35.75 -12.74
N ALA A 62 -8.60 -35.86 -11.82
CA ALA A 62 -9.84 -35.12 -11.90
C ALA A 62 -9.51 -33.64 -11.77
N SER A 63 -9.97 -32.82 -12.72
CA SER A 63 -9.93 -31.36 -12.59
C SER A 63 -10.45 -30.94 -11.22
N LEU A 64 -9.88 -29.87 -10.66
CA LEU A 64 -10.31 -29.31 -9.37
C LEU A 64 -11.84 -29.25 -9.32
N SER A 65 -12.42 -29.71 -8.21
CA SER A 65 -13.85 -29.55 -7.98
C SER A 65 -14.21 -28.06 -8.03
N LYS A 66 -15.47 -27.73 -8.40
CA LYS A 66 -15.94 -26.33 -8.38
C LYS A 66 -15.68 -25.65 -7.04
N ASP A 67 -15.75 -26.40 -5.96
CA ASP A 67 -15.46 -25.94 -4.60
C ASP A 67 -13.98 -25.61 -4.39
N ALA A 68 -13.08 -26.46 -4.88
CA ALA A 68 -11.64 -26.22 -4.80
C ALA A 68 -11.25 -24.99 -5.63
N GLN A 69 -11.83 -24.83 -6.84
CA GLN A 69 -11.64 -23.64 -7.66
C GLN A 69 -12.15 -22.38 -6.96
N THR A 70 -13.31 -22.45 -6.30
CA THR A 70 -13.88 -21.31 -5.57
C THR A 70 -12.98 -20.89 -4.40
N ILE A 71 -12.41 -21.85 -3.67
CA ILE A 71 -11.49 -21.56 -2.56
C ILE A 71 -10.19 -20.95 -3.09
N GLU A 72 -9.65 -21.48 -4.18
CA GLU A 72 -8.47 -20.93 -4.85
C GLU A 72 -8.72 -19.49 -5.32
N ASP A 73 -9.86 -19.22 -5.95
CA ASP A 73 -10.22 -17.87 -6.37
C ASP A 73 -10.34 -16.92 -5.17
N LYS A 74 -11.02 -17.35 -4.09
CA LYS A 74 -11.13 -16.58 -2.84
C LYS A 74 -9.74 -16.28 -2.26
N PHE A 75 -8.84 -17.27 -2.23
CA PHE A 75 -7.47 -17.10 -1.74
C PHE A 75 -6.70 -16.07 -2.58
N ASN A 76 -6.75 -16.21 -3.90
CA ASN A 76 -6.07 -15.32 -4.83
C ASN A 76 -6.58 -13.87 -4.74
N ILE A 77 -7.88 -13.67 -4.47
CA ILE A 77 -8.44 -12.34 -4.21
C ILE A 77 -7.86 -11.75 -2.93
N VAL A 78 -7.89 -12.49 -1.82
CA VAL A 78 -7.37 -12.01 -0.53
C VAL A 78 -5.88 -11.70 -0.62
N LYS A 79 -5.08 -12.59 -1.22
CA LYS A 79 -3.65 -12.35 -1.46
C LYS A 79 -3.43 -11.08 -2.28
N GLY A 80 -4.22 -10.89 -3.33
CA GLY A 80 -4.11 -9.72 -4.17
C GLY A 80 -4.42 -8.41 -3.42
N VAL A 81 -5.44 -8.40 -2.57
CA VAL A 81 -5.75 -7.23 -1.70
C VAL A 81 -4.60 -6.97 -0.74
N ILE A 82 -4.04 -8.01 -0.12
CA ILE A 82 -2.86 -7.89 0.76
C ILE A 82 -1.69 -7.24 0.00
N ASP A 83 -1.35 -7.74 -1.18
CA ASP A 83 -0.23 -7.24 -1.98
C ASP A 83 -0.38 -5.75 -2.30
N ILE A 84 -1.58 -5.30 -2.68
CA ILE A 84 -1.87 -3.89 -2.94
C ILE A 84 -1.72 -3.05 -1.66
N ARG A 85 -2.36 -3.47 -0.57
CA ARG A 85 -2.37 -2.70 0.67
C ARG A 85 -0.98 -2.59 1.31
N VAL A 86 -0.16 -3.63 1.21
CA VAL A 86 1.25 -3.59 1.64
C VAL A 86 2.03 -2.54 0.83
N GLN A 87 1.83 -2.50 -0.49
CA GLN A 87 2.47 -1.50 -1.35
C GLN A 87 2.00 -0.07 -1.04
N GLU A 88 0.70 0.13 -0.82
CA GLU A 88 0.14 1.42 -0.42
C GLU A 88 0.69 1.91 0.91
N GLN A 89 0.78 1.03 1.91
CA GLN A 89 1.35 1.35 3.22
C GLN A 89 2.81 1.74 3.10
N LYS A 90 3.60 0.98 2.34
CA LYS A 90 5.02 1.31 2.09
C LYS A 90 5.17 2.65 1.38
N ALA A 91 4.38 2.89 0.33
CA ALA A 91 4.41 4.14 -0.40
C ALA A 91 4.01 5.35 0.48
N ALA A 92 3.06 5.17 1.40
CA ALA A 92 2.69 6.20 2.36
C ALA A 92 3.83 6.52 3.34
N GLN A 93 4.50 5.50 3.88
CA GLN A 93 5.66 5.66 4.76
C GLN A 93 6.82 6.35 4.03
N ASP A 94 7.13 5.93 2.80
CA ASP A 94 8.19 6.53 1.97
C ASP A 94 7.91 8.01 1.67
N ARG A 95 6.64 8.36 1.39
CA ARG A 95 6.23 9.76 1.20
C ARG A 95 6.43 10.59 2.46
N GLN A 96 6.09 10.05 3.63
CA GLN A 96 6.28 10.73 4.91
C GLN A 96 7.77 10.96 5.21
N VAL A 97 8.62 9.94 5.02
CA VAL A 97 10.07 10.06 5.22
C VAL A 97 10.66 11.11 4.28
N LYS A 98 10.31 11.07 2.99
CA LYS A 98 10.77 12.07 2.01
C LYS A 98 10.30 13.48 2.34
N ALA A 99 9.07 13.63 2.83
CA ALA A 99 8.55 14.94 3.23
C ALA A 99 9.31 15.51 4.44
N GLN A 100 9.60 14.67 5.45
CA GLN A 100 10.40 15.06 6.61
C GLN A 100 11.83 15.44 6.21
N GLU A 101 12.46 14.65 5.34
CA GLU A 101 13.82 14.93 4.86
C GLU A 101 13.88 16.23 4.06
N ARG A 102 12.91 16.44 3.15
CA ARG A 102 12.78 17.70 2.41
C ARG A 102 12.65 18.90 3.34
N GLN A 103 11.86 18.80 4.40
CA GLN A 103 11.69 19.88 5.36
C GLN A 103 13.00 20.20 6.09
N ARG A 104 13.77 19.19 6.49
CA ARG A 104 15.09 19.39 7.10
C ARG A 104 16.07 20.05 6.15
N LEU A 105 16.14 19.58 4.90
CA LEU A 105 17.01 20.14 3.88
C LEU A 105 16.68 21.60 3.57
N LEU A 106 15.39 21.97 3.53
CA LEU A 106 14.98 23.37 3.37
C LEU A 106 15.45 24.24 4.54
N ALA A 107 15.29 23.77 5.78
CA ALA A 107 15.75 24.52 6.94
C ALA A 107 17.28 24.76 6.92
N ILE A 108 18.06 23.72 6.57
CA ILE A 108 19.52 23.83 6.43
C ILE A 108 19.89 24.77 5.29
N LEU A 109 19.18 24.70 4.16
CA LEU A 109 19.42 25.59 3.02
C LEU A 109 19.18 27.05 3.39
N ASP A 110 18.09 27.35 4.09
CA ASP A 110 17.78 28.69 4.57
C ASP A 110 18.85 29.19 5.56
N GLU A 111 19.30 28.33 6.48
CA GLU A 111 20.40 28.65 7.39
C GLU A 111 21.71 28.95 6.63
N LYS A 112 22.07 28.14 5.64
CA LYS A 112 23.26 28.36 4.80
C LYS A 112 23.17 29.64 3.97
N ASN A 113 21.99 29.94 3.44
CA ASN A 113 21.76 31.20 2.71
C ASN A 113 21.90 32.40 3.65
N ASN A 114 21.37 32.31 4.87
CA ASN A 114 21.54 33.34 5.89
C ASN A 114 23.00 33.52 6.31
N GLU A 115 23.75 32.43 6.52
CA GLU A 115 25.19 32.48 6.79
C GLU A 115 25.94 33.18 5.65
N LYS A 116 25.64 32.82 4.40
CA LYS A 116 26.24 33.44 3.21
C LYS A 116 25.92 34.93 3.13
N MET A 117 24.68 35.33 3.39
CA MET A 117 24.28 36.74 3.44
C MET A 117 25.00 37.51 4.55
N ARG A 118 25.15 36.90 5.73
CA ARG A 118 25.90 37.49 6.86
C ARG A 118 27.39 37.63 6.59
N ALA A 119 27.95 36.80 5.71
CA ALA A 119 29.35 36.84 5.31
C ALA A 119 29.67 37.86 4.20
N MET A 120 28.66 38.44 3.57
CA MET A 120 28.85 39.48 2.55
C MET A 120 29.39 40.77 3.17
N SER A 121 30.22 41.49 2.41
CA SER A 121 30.69 42.82 2.78
C SER A 121 29.59 43.89 2.59
N ALA A 122 29.75 45.04 3.26
CA ALA A 122 28.80 46.15 3.16
C ALA A 122 28.62 46.65 1.71
N ASP A 123 29.70 46.72 0.93
CA ASP A 123 29.66 47.16 -0.47
C ASP A 123 28.90 46.17 -1.37
N GLU A 124 29.08 44.85 -1.16
CA GLU A 124 28.34 43.82 -1.90
C GLU A 124 26.85 43.81 -1.56
N ILE A 125 26.50 44.07 -0.28
CA ILE A 125 25.10 44.20 0.15
C ILE A 125 24.46 45.43 -0.50
N ALA A 126 25.14 46.58 -0.48
CA ALA A 126 24.64 47.81 -1.10
C ALA A 126 24.43 47.66 -2.61
N ALA A 127 25.35 47.01 -3.32
CA ALA A 127 25.23 46.74 -4.75
C ALA A 127 24.02 45.87 -5.08
N LYS A 128 23.77 44.80 -4.30
CA LYS A 128 22.60 43.93 -4.48
C LYS A 128 21.27 44.64 -4.21
N LEU A 129 21.21 45.53 -3.22
CA LEU A 129 20.01 46.32 -2.95
C LEU A 129 19.70 47.27 -4.10
N ALA A 130 20.72 47.97 -4.62
CA ALA A 130 20.55 48.88 -5.76
C ALA A 130 20.06 48.16 -7.03
N GLU A 131 20.50 46.91 -7.27
CA GLU A 131 20.04 46.08 -8.39
C GLU A 131 18.54 45.73 -8.27
N LEU A 132 18.10 45.34 -7.06
CA LEU A 132 16.69 45.02 -6.79
C LEU A 132 15.78 46.26 -6.87
N ASP A 133 16.27 47.42 -6.42
CA ASP A 133 15.54 48.68 -6.47
C ASP A 133 15.45 49.22 -7.92
N ALA A 134 16.38 48.86 -8.80
CA ALA A 134 16.35 49.22 -10.22
C ALA A 134 15.43 48.32 -11.06
N GLU A 135 15.26 47.05 -10.69
CA GLU A 135 14.35 46.10 -11.37
C GLU A 135 12.87 46.35 -11.05
N THR A 136 12.58 47.11 -9.99
CA THR A 136 11.22 47.42 -9.53
C THR A 136 10.67 48.76 -10.04
N LEU A 137 11.45 49.48 -10.85
CA LEU A 137 11.11 50.75 -11.51
C LEU A 137 10.80 50.55 -13.00
#